data_AF-A0AAP9VZE3-F1
#
_entry.id   AF-A0AAP9VZE3-F1
#
_cell.length_a   1.000
_cell.length_b   1.000
_cell.length_c   1.000
_cell.angle_alpha   90.00
_cell.angle_beta   90.00
_cell.angle_gamma   90.00
#
_symmetry.space_group_name_H-M   'P 1'
#
loop_
_entity.id
_entity.type
_entity.pdbx_description
1 polymer ?
#
loop_
_entity_poly.entity_id
_entity_poly.type
_entity_poly.pdbx_seq_one_letter_code
_entity_poly.pdbx_strand_id
1 'polypeptide(L)'
;MSGKPAARVTDPTSCPMPGHGTNPIVSGSPDVLFDGLAAARHNDQSACGAAIVGGVSATVFINGRNAAVQSSTGDHGSIIVGGSGSVIIGDTVTAAPVSAVSAMPNTAAVVAALLPPAPSAPQAAALTGAPAVAALTPTIPAAVSNPLVAAAKILDDFQAAPIKERVFNDPAHPMGTPRDPFEKSKIHEQIEARLAKAQGGSLKRFHPISAYPDQKETSLCGPATFFYALLMDRPDLYAKAITELWETGETTIGQLHIKPSHGACNPKNFSHGAEGDRIWAIDWITLASLRDSENILFAYDEPDDMFSGITLPAGLRKWFKQAGAEILFDNTQFSSHINQNQLSELFQYIRPGTHVATLIGAGMLAANAGQMKNHWVTWEQPAKTLSGPITPATAPSDTISSSRIFSWGELLHQIPAGSTLQTILKYIYGGLVFSKIP
;
A
#
# COMPACT_ATOMS: atom_id res chain seq x y z
N MET A 1 22.12 28.70 -10.75
CA MET A 1 21.05 27.74 -11.05
C MET A 1 21.68 26.36 -11.15
N SER A 2 21.37 25.44 -10.23
CA SER A 2 21.95 24.08 -10.18
C SER A 2 21.04 23.07 -10.88
N GLY A 3 20.82 23.26 -12.17
CA GLY A 3 20.08 22.30 -12.99
C GLY A 3 21.00 21.53 -13.92
N LYS A 4 20.54 20.35 -14.36
CA LYS A 4 21.21 19.50 -15.34
C LYS A 4 20.38 19.44 -16.63
N PRO A 5 21.02 19.20 -17.80
CA PRO A 5 20.31 18.94 -19.05
C PRO A 5 19.24 17.85 -18.90
N ALA A 6 18.03 18.09 -19.40
CA ALA A 6 16.96 17.10 -19.40
C ALA A 6 17.25 15.96 -20.39
N ALA A 7 17.12 14.70 -19.98
CA ALA A 7 17.34 13.56 -20.84
C ALA A 7 16.11 13.25 -21.72
N ARG A 8 16.36 12.70 -22.91
CA ARG A 8 15.35 12.42 -23.94
C ARG A 8 15.64 11.09 -24.62
N VAL A 9 14.65 10.53 -25.30
CA VAL A 9 14.85 9.43 -26.26
C VAL A 9 15.98 9.82 -27.23
N THR A 10 16.84 8.85 -27.55
CA THR A 10 18.11 8.95 -28.30
C THR A 10 19.33 9.48 -27.54
N ASP A 11 19.18 10.10 -26.37
CA ASP A 11 20.34 10.55 -25.59
C ASP A 11 21.17 9.32 -25.13
N PRO A 12 22.52 9.38 -25.20
CA PRO A 12 23.38 8.24 -24.92
C PRO A 12 23.46 7.90 -23.43
N THR A 13 23.52 6.60 -23.14
CA THR A 13 23.77 5.99 -21.83
C THR A 13 25.05 5.16 -21.90
N SER A 14 25.98 5.36 -20.98
CA SER A 14 27.21 4.57 -20.86
C SER A 14 26.97 3.43 -19.87
N CYS A 15 26.92 2.19 -20.35
CA CYS A 15 26.65 1.01 -19.53
C CYS A 15 27.94 0.24 -19.19
N PRO A 16 28.24 -0.02 -17.89
CA PRO A 16 29.47 -0.69 -17.47
C PRO A 16 29.43 -2.22 -17.65
N MET A 17 28.24 -2.81 -17.87
CA MET A 17 28.10 -4.25 -18.11
C MET A 17 28.92 -4.69 -19.34
N PRO A 18 29.71 -5.76 -19.24
CA PRO A 18 30.49 -6.28 -20.36
C PRO A 18 29.62 -6.54 -21.59
N GLY A 19 30.02 -5.99 -22.73
CA GLY A 19 29.31 -6.15 -24.00
C GLY A 19 28.16 -5.16 -24.25
N HIS A 20 27.78 -4.32 -23.26
CA HIS A 20 26.70 -3.35 -23.45
C HIS A 20 27.19 -2.03 -24.06
N GLY A 21 28.25 -1.42 -23.52
CA GLY A 21 28.81 -0.18 -24.06
C GLY A 21 27.84 1.02 -24.01
N THR A 22 27.94 1.93 -24.98
CA THR A 22 27.11 3.13 -25.05
C THR A 22 25.85 2.90 -25.89
N ASN A 23 24.66 3.10 -25.31
CA ASN A 23 23.37 2.84 -25.95
C ASN A 23 22.42 4.05 -25.83
N PRO A 24 21.54 4.31 -26.82
CA PRO A 24 20.55 5.37 -26.69
C PRO A 24 19.44 4.98 -25.71
N ILE A 25 18.77 5.99 -25.13
CA ILE A 25 17.45 5.82 -24.51
C ILE A 25 16.42 5.54 -25.61
N VAL A 26 15.58 4.52 -25.43
CA VAL A 26 14.63 4.01 -26.44
C VAL A 26 13.17 4.15 -26.05
N SER A 27 12.86 4.49 -24.79
CA SER A 27 11.50 4.84 -24.38
C SER A 27 11.45 6.21 -23.70
N GLY A 28 10.27 6.84 -23.72
CA GLY A 28 10.08 8.19 -23.21
C GLY A 28 8.61 8.51 -22.97
N SER A 29 8.34 9.79 -22.67
CA SER A 29 6.98 10.32 -22.57
C SER A 29 6.20 10.19 -23.89
N PRO A 30 4.90 9.84 -23.84
CA PRO A 30 4.07 9.77 -25.03
C PRO A 30 3.65 11.15 -25.59
N ASP A 31 3.77 12.22 -24.80
CA ASP A 31 3.16 13.52 -25.09
C ASP A 31 3.99 14.74 -24.65
N VAL A 32 5.08 14.55 -23.89
CA VAL A 32 6.00 15.62 -23.50
C VAL A 32 7.31 15.49 -24.25
N LEU A 33 7.63 16.53 -25.02
CA LEU A 33 8.83 16.59 -25.85
C LEU A 33 9.78 17.68 -25.34
N PHE A 34 11.08 17.37 -25.26
CA PHE A 34 12.14 18.35 -25.11
C PHE A 34 12.95 18.40 -26.41
N ASP A 35 13.09 19.58 -27.01
CA ASP A 35 13.68 19.78 -28.34
C ASP A 35 13.15 18.81 -29.42
N GLY A 36 11.85 18.49 -29.37
CA GLY A 36 11.21 17.60 -30.35
C GLY A 36 11.43 16.10 -30.12
N LEU A 37 12.14 15.68 -29.08
CA LEU A 37 12.31 14.28 -28.68
C LEU A 37 11.54 13.99 -27.40
N ALA A 38 10.99 12.78 -27.29
CA ALA A 38 10.24 12.36 -26.10
C ALA A 38 11.11 12.48 -24.84
N ALA A 39 10.60 13.16 -23.82
CA ALA A 39 11.31 13.34 -22.56
C ALA A 39 11.51 12.00 -21.84
N ALA A 40 12.74 11.71 -21.43
CA ALA A 40 13.06 10.50 -20.67
C ALA A 40 12.72 10.71 -19.19
N ARG A 41 12.23 9.65 -18.55
CA ARG A 41 11.72 9.67 -17.19
C ARG A 41 12.20 8.43 -16.44
N HIS A 42 11.92 8.39 -15.15
CA HIS A 42 12.05 7.18 -14.36
C HIS A 42 11.37 5.97 -15.04
N ASN A 43 12.04 4.83 -15.04
CA ASN A 43 11.71 3.57 -15.72
C ASN A 43 11.69 3.60 -17.26
N ASP A 44 12.11 4.68 -17.92
CA ASP A 44 12.37 4.63 -19.34
C ASP A 44 13.67 3.84 -19.63
N GLN A 45 13.70 3.09 -20.73
CA GLN A 45 14.73 2.10 -21.03
C GLN A 45 15.79 2.61 -22.00
N SER A 46 17.01 2.12 -21.83
CA SER A 46 18.08 2.17 -22.83
C SER A 46 18.05 0.94 -23.75
N ALA A 47 18.69 1.03 -24.92
CA ALA A 47 18.68 -0.08 -25.89
C ALA A 47 19.34 -1.37 -25.37
N CYS A 48 20.20 -1.30 -24.34
CA CYS A 48 20.76 -2.49 -23.70
C CYS A 48 19.82 -3.12 -22.65
N GLY A 49 18.59 -2.61 -22.53
CA GLY A 49 17.58 -3.07 -21.58
C GLY A 49 17.63 -2.39 -20.21
N ALA A 50 18.63 -1.56 -19.93
CA ALA A 50 18.74 -0.92 -18.62
C ALA A 50 17.63 0.12 -18.44
N ALA A 51 16.85 0.05 -17.36
CA ALA A 51 15.87 1.07 -17.00
C ALA A 51 16.54 2.21 -16.23
N ILE A 52 16.11 3.45 -16.44
CA ILE A 52 16.57 4.62 -15.67
C ILE A 52 15.93 4.57 -14.27
N VAL A 53 16.73 4.38 -13.23
CA VAL A 53 16.26 4.14 -11.85
C VAL A 53 16.80 5.13 -10.82
N GLY A 54 17.84 5.91 -11.13
CA GLY A 54 18.48 6.79 -10.16
C GLY A 54 18.97 8.11 -10.76
N GLY A 55 19.38 9.05 -9.90
CA GLY A 55 19.86 10.37 -10.32
C GLY A 55 18.88 11.18 -11.19
N VAL A 56 17.58 10.87 -11.12
CA VAL A 56 16.47 11.61 -11.74
C VAL A 56 16.09 12.81 -10.88
N SER A 57 15.38 13.80 -11.44
CA SER A 57 14.95 15.00 -10.70
C SER A 57 14.03 14.66 -9.53
N ALA A 58 14.23 15.28 -8.38
CA ALA A 58 13.39 15.12 -7.18
C ALA A 58 12.12 15.98 -7.22
N THR A 59 12.08 17.03 -8.05
CA THR A 59 11.01 18.05 -8.02
C THR A 59 10.23 18.17 -9.33
N VAL A 60 10.79 17.71 -10.46
CA VAL A 60 10.15 17.81 -11.77
C VAL A 60 9.61 16.45 -12.21
N PHE A 61 8.30 16.41 -12.47
CA PHE A 61 7.58 15.22 -12.89
C PHE A 61 6.99 15.40 -14.29
N ILE A 62 7.11 14.37 -15.12
CA ILE A 62 6.57 14.29 -16.48
C ILE A 62 5.67 13.07 -16.53
N ASN A 63 4.38 13.27 -16.81
CA ASN A 63 3.33 12.24 -16.71
C ASN A 63 3.36 11.46 -15.37
N GLY A 64 3.62 12.16 -14.27
CA GLY A 64 3.67 11.56 -12.94
C GLY A 64 4.94 10.76 -12.63
N ARG A 65 5.95 10.76 -13.51
CA ARG A 65 7.27 10.12 -13.28
C ARG A 65 8.36 11.18 -13.20
N ASN A 66 9.37 10.97 -12.36
CA ASN A 66 10.50 11.89 -12.23
C ASN A 66 11.22 12.07 -13.56
N ALA A 67 11.53 13.31 -13.93
CA ALA A 67 12.25 13.62 -15.15
C ALA A 67 13.69 13.11 -15.07
N ALA A 68 14.15 12.38 -16.09
CA ALA A 68 15.55 11.99 -16.19
C ALA A 68 16.39 13.18 -16.68
N VAL A 69 17.63 13.25 -16.21
CA VAL A 69 18.59 14.31 -16.54
C VAL A 69 19.94 13.70 -16.88
N GLN A 70 20.86 14.50 -17.41
CA GLN A 70 22.25 14.07 -17.54
C GLN A 70 22.78 13.59 -16.17
N SER A 71 23.49 12.47 -16.19
CA SER A 71 23.97 11.73 -15.02
C SER A 71 22.92 10.98 -14.21
N SER A 72 21.66 10.88 -14.67
CA SER A 72 20.76 9.84 -14.13
C SER A 72 21.34 8.46 -14.42
N THR A 73 21.07 7.50 -13.54
CA THR A 73 21.63 6.16 -13.54
C THR A 73 20.59 5.11 -13.88
N GLY A 74 21.00 4.05 -14.59
CA GLY A 74 20.18 2.88 -14.85
C GLY A 74 20.52 1.68 -13.97
N ASP A 75 19.64 0.68 -13.95
CA ASP A 75 19.74 -0.55 -13.13
C ASP A 75 20.94 -1.44 -13.48
N HIS A 76 21.51 -1.32 -14.68
CA HIS A 76 22.81 -1.90 -15.05
C HIS A 76 24.02 -1.08 -14.53
N GLY A 77 23.80 -0.04 -13.74
CA GLY A 77 24.81 0.96 -13.38
C GLY A 77 25.15 1.92 -14.53
N SER A 78 24.33 1.96 -15.58
CA SER A 78 24.54 2.85 -16.72
C SER A 78 24.37 4.31 -16.32
N ILE A 79 25.08 5.23 -16.96
CA ILE A 79 24.93 6.68 -16.70
C ILE A 79 24.46 7.37 -17.97
N ILE A 80 23.43 8.21 -17.90
CA ILE A 80 23.03 9.08 -19.01
C ILE A 80 24.14 10.11 -19.22
N VAL A 81 24.79 10.09 -20.38
CA VAL A 81 25.93 10.98 -20.69
C VAL A 81 25.55 12.13 -21.63
N GLY A 82 24.34 12.13 -22.20
CA GLY A 82 23.79 13.24 -22.99
C GLY A 82 22.51 13.85 -22.40
N GLY A 83 22.02 14.92 -23.02
CA GLY A 83 20.80 15.62 -22.60
C GLY A 83 20.48 16.81 -23.52
N SER A 84 19.35 17.45 -23.27
CA SER A 84 18.86 18.65 -23.97
C SER A 84 19.82 19.83 -23.86
N GLY A 85 20.02 20.53 -24.98
CA GLY A 85 20.82 21.77 -25.00
C GLY A 85 20.07 23.02 -24.51
N SER A 86 18.73 22.94 -24.38
CA SER A 86 17.88 24.10 -24.07
C SER A 86 17.05 23.94 -22.79
N VAL A 87 16.76 22.69 -22.39
CA VAL A 87 15.94 22.36 -21.23
C VAL A 87 16.83 21.92 -20.08
N ILE A 88 16.87 22.74 -19.03
CA ILE A 88 17.65 22.51 -17.81
C ILE A 88 16.68 22.27 -16.64
N ILE A 89 16.81 21.11 -16.00
CA ILE A 89 15.97 20.69 -14.86
C ILE A 89 16.79 20.73 -13.59
N GLY A 90 16.28 21.41 -12.56
CA GLY A 90 16.95 21.52 -11.26
C GLY A 90 16.01 21.20 -10.10
N ASP A 91 16.60 20.80 -8.98
CA ASP A 91 15.86 20.33 -7.79
C ASP A 91 15.72 21.39 -6.69
N THR A 92 16.19 22.61 -6.94
CA THR A 92 16.07 23.72 -5.97
C THR A 92 14.83 24.55 -6.28
N VAL A 93 13.87 24.55 -5.35
CA VAL A 93 12.71 25.44 -5.40
C VAL A 93 13.02 26.71 -4.62
N THR A 94 13.25 27.82 -5.33
CA THR A 94 13.27 29.15 -4.71
C THR A 94 11.86 29.71 -4.76
N ALA A 95 11.14 29.64 -3.64
CA ALA A 95 9.84 30.29 -3.53
C ALA A 95 10.03 31.81 -3.61
N ALA A 96 9.40 32.46 -4.58
CA ALA A 96 9.29 33.90 -4.57
C ALA A 96 8.47 34.32 -3.32
N PRO A 97 8.84 35.40 -2.62
CA PRO A 97 8.06 35.90 -1.50
C PRO A 97 6.67 36.27 -2.02
N VAL A 98 5.66 35.48 -1.66
CA VAL A 98 4.27 35.81 -1.88
C VAL A 98 3.81 36.66 -0.70
N SER A 99 3.54 37.93 -0.93
CA SER A 99 2.82 38.74 0.06
C SER A 99 1.37 38.27 0.12
N ALA A 100 0.83 38.15 1.33
CA ALA A 100 -0.59 37.88 1.51
C ALA A 100 -1.40 38.95 0.76
N VAL A 101 -2.33 38.52 -0.09
CA VAL A 101 -3.36 39.42 -0.60
C VAL A 101 -4.13 39.90 0.64
N SER A 102 -4.13 41.21 0.90
CA SER A 102 -4.86 41.78 2.04
C SER A 102 -6.30 41.29 2.00
N ALA A 103 -6.77 40.75 3.12
CA ALA A 103 -8.16 40.35 3.26
C ALA A 103 -9.06 41.52 2.86
N MET A 104 -9.96 41.30 1.91
CA MET A 104 -11.01 42.29 1.65
C MET A 104 -11.79 42.51 2.96
N PRO A 105 -12.10 43.76 3.33
CA PRO A 105 -12.94 44.01 4.48
C PRO A 105 -14.29 43.32 4.30
N ASN A 106 -14.73 42.60 5.34
CA ASN A 106 -16.02 41.91 5.43
C ASN A 106 -17.15 42.76 4.84
N THR A 107 -17.64 42.42 3.65
CA THR A 107 -18.91 42.91 3.12
C THR A 107 -20.05 42.01 3.61
N ALA A 108 -20.17 41.88 4.93
CA ALA A 108 -21.38 41.36 5.58
C ALA A 108 -22.55 42.39 5.55
N ALA A 109 -22.47 43.42 4.73
CA ALA A 109 -23.43 44.52 4.69
C ALA A 109 -23.64 45.09 3.27
N VAL A 110 -23.84 44.25 2.24
CA VAL A 110 -24.47 44.73 0.98
C VAL A 110 -25.38 43.71 0.27
N VAL A 111 -25.52 42.45 0.72
CA VAL A 111 -26.45 41.49 0.07
C VAL A 111 -27.83 41.55 0.72
N ALA A 112 -28.48 42.72 0.64
CA ALA A 112 -29.88 42.91 1.05
C ALA A 112 -30.76 43.56 -0.02
N ALA A 113 -30.27 43.72 -1.25
CA ALA A 113 -31.10 44.16 -2.37
C ALA A 113 -30.68 43.43 -3.64
N LEU A 114 -31.67 42.88 -4.36
CA LEU A 114 -31.60 42.18 -5.67
C LEU A 114 -31.55 40.64 -5.62
N LEU A 115 -32.59 40.03 -5.04
CA LEU A 115 -33.06 38.71 -5.48
C LEU A 115 -34.48 38.86 -6.06
N PRO A 116 -34.75 38.44 -7.32
CA PRO A 116 -36.12 38.27 -7.82
C PRO A 116 -36.77 37.02 -7.18
N PRO A 117 -38.11 36.93 -7.13
CA PRO A 117 -38.79 35.82 -6.47
C PRO A 117 -38.65 34.52 -7.26
N ALA A 118 -38.54 33.42 -6.51
CA ALA A 118 -38.44 32.05 -7.04
C ALA A 118 -39.72 31.65 -7.81
N PRO A 119 -39.61 30.94 -8.96
CA PRO A 119 -40.77 30.34 -9.59
C PRO A 119 -41.21 29.07 -8.85
N SER A 120 -42.52 28.86 -8.86
CA SER A 120 -43.25 27.75 -8.25
C SER A 120 -42.87 26.39 -8.88
N ALA A 121 -42.81 25.36 -8.04
CA ALA A 121 -42.58 23.98 -8.46
C ALA A 121 -43.70 23.47 -9.40
N PRO A 122 -43.37 22.77 -10.51
CA PRO A 122 -44.37 22.04 -11.26
C PRO A 122 -44.64 20.67 -10.63
N GLN A 123 -45.93 20.36 -10.60
CA GLN A 123 -46.56 19.16 -10.09
C GLN A 123 -46.28 17.96 -11.01
N ALA A 124 -46.17 16.78 -10.42
CA ALA A 124 -45.89 15.51 -11.09
C ALA A 124 -46.98 15.15 -12.12
N ALA A 125 -46.58 14.88 -13.36
CA ALA A 125 -47.39 14.17 -14.34
C ALA A 125 -46.74 12.81 -14.61
N ALA A 126 -47.48 11.75 -14.26
CA ALA A 126 -47.15 10.38 -14.60
C ALA A 126 -47.18 10.20 -16.12
N LEU A 127 -46.12 9.62 -16.68
CA LEU A 127 -46.14 9.05 -18.03
C LEU A 127 -45.63 7.62 -17.97
N THR A 128 -46.57 6.73 -18.21
CA THR A 128 -46.47 5.30 -18.45
C THR A 128 -45.79 5.02 -19.79
N GLY A 129 -44.86 4.05 -19.80
CA GLY A 129 -44.65 3.13 -20.92
C GLY A 129 -43.48 3.44 -21.88
N ALA A 130 -42.37 2.71 -21.71
CA ALA A 130 -41.49 2.22 -22.78
C ALA A 130 -40.50 1.17 -22.19
N PRO A 131 -39.97 0.23 -23.00
CA PRO A 131 -39.80 -1.16 -22.60
C PRO A 131 -38.48 -1.48 -21.87
N ALA A 132 -38.53 -2.56 -21.10
CA ALA A 132 -37.40 -3.17 -20.42
C ALA A 132 -36.32 -3.62 -21.41
N VAL A 133 -35.16 -2.99 -21.34
CA VAL A 133 -33.93 -3.56 -21.88
C VAL A 133 -33.43 -4.55 -20.84
N ALA A 134 -33.50 -5.83 -21.18
CA ALA A 134 -33.03 -6.93 -20.35
C ALA A 134 -31.54 -6.70 -20.00
N ALA A 135 -31.29 -6.31 -18.76
CA ALA A 135 -29.96 -6.42 -18.19
C ALA A 135 -29.62 -7.91 -18.16
N LEU A 136 -28.67 -8.31 -18.99
CA LEU A 136 -27.98 -9.58 -18.86
C LEU A 136 -27.26 -9.55 -17.51
N THR A 137 -27.95 -10.00 -16.47
CA THR A 137 -27.32 -10.44 -15.23
C THR A 137 -26.32 -11.53 -15.60
N PRO A 138 -25.01 -11.35 -15.34
CA PRO A 138 -24.14 -12.50 -15.26
C PRO A 138 -24.67 -13.33 -14.09
N THR A 139 -25.29 -14.46 -14.42
CA THR A 139 -25.57 -15.53 -13.47
C THR A 139 -24.24 -15.92 -12.84
N ILE A 140 -23.99 -15.50 -11.60
CA ILE A 140 -22.93 -16.06 -10.77
C ILE A 140 -23.31 -17.53 -10.55
N PRO A 141 -22.50 -18.50 -10.99
CA PRO A 141 -22.79 -19.91 -10.77
C PRO A 141 -22.87 -20.22 -9.27
N ALA A 142 -23.69 -21.21 -8.99
CA ALA A 142 -24.10 -21.71 -7.68
C ALA A 142 -22.99 -21.91 -6.64
N ALA A 143 -23.37 -21.66 -5.37
CA ALA A 143 -22.79 -22.15 -4.13
C ALA A 143 -21.27 -21.95 -3.96
N VAL A 144 -20.90 -20.79 -3.42
CA VAL A 144 -19.55 -20.53 -2.90
C VAL A 144 -19.23 -21.60 -1.85
N SER A 145 -18.30 -22.48 -2.19
CA SER A 145 -17.62 -23.35 -1.22
C SER A 145 -17.15 -22.49 -0.05
N ASN A 146 -17.38 -22.94 1.19
CA ASN A 146 -16.85 -22.29 2.38
C ASN A 146 -15.38 -21.88 2.12
N PRO A 147 -15.02 -20.58 2.18
CA PRO A 147 -13.68 -20.10 1.86
C PRO A 147 -12.56 -20.84 2.59
N LEU A 148 -12.80 -21.33 3.81
CA LEU A 148 -11.81 -22.15 4.53
C LEU A 148 -11.62 -23.54 3.93
N VAL A 149 -12.69 -24.15 3.43
CA VAL A 149 -12.62 -25.44 2.73
C VAL A 149 -11.91 -25.27 1.39
N ALA A 150 -12.18 -24.18 0.67
CA ALA A 150 -11.47 -23.85 -0.56
C ALA A 150 -9.97 -23.59 -0.29
N ALA A 151 -9.62 -22.87 0.78
CA ALA A 151 -8.24 -22.66 1.20
C ALA A 151 -7.51 -23.97 1.50
N ALA A 152 -8.15 -24.89 2.23
CA ALA A 152 -7.60 -26.21 2.51
C ALA A 152 -7.34 -27.00 1.22
N LYS A 153 -8.29 -26.97 0.26
CA LYS A 153 -8.10 -27.61 -1.04
C LYS A 153 -6.93 -27.01 -1.82
N ILE A 154 -6.80 -25.69 -1.87
CA ILE A 154 -5.67 -25.01 -2.53
C ILE A 154 -4.35 -25.47 -1.93
N LEU A 155 -4.30 -25.62 -0.60
CA LEU A 155 -3.11 -26.04 0.10
C LEU A 155 -2.76 -27.52 -0.16
N ASP A 156 -3.76 -28.41 -0.18
CA ASP A 156 -3.58 -29.82 -0.55
C ASP A 156 -3.09 -29.96 -2.01
N ASP A 157 -3.70 -29.21 -2.93
CA ASP A 157 -3.30 -29.17 -4.35
C ASP A 157 -1.86 -28.66 -4.49
N PHE A 158 -1.50 -27.59 -3.77
CA PHE A 158 -0.15 -27.05 -3.72
C PHE A 158 0.83 -28.10 -3.23
N GLN A 159 0.55 -28.81 -2.12
CA GLN A 159 1.44 -29.84 -1.59
C GLN A 159 1.67 -30.99 -2.60
N ALA A 160 0.60 -31.42 -3.28
CA ALA A 160 0.65 -32.55 -4.21
C ALA A 160 1.31 -32.19 -5.56
N ALA A 161 1.28 -30.92 -5.96
CA ALA A 161 1.79 -30.49 -7.25
C ALA A 161 3.33 -30.62 -7.33
N PRO A 162 3.88 -31.18 -8.43
CA PRO A 162 5.33 -31.20 -8.65
C PRO A 162 5.84 -29.76 -8.84
N ILE A 163 7.02 -29.47 -8.31
CA ILE A 163 7.68 -28.18 -8.51
C ILE A 163 8.14 -28.10 -9.96
N LYS A 164 7.47 -27.25 -10.76
CA LYS A 164 7.86 -26.95 -12.15
C LYS A 164 8.82 -25.77 -12.20
N GLU A 165 8.44 -24.70 -11.50
CA GLU A 165 9.19 -23.48 -11.33
C GLU A 165 9.04 -23.01 -9.88
N ARG A 166 9.97 -22.15 -9.46
CA ARG A 166 9.95 -21.49 -8.16
C ARG A 166 10.58 -20.12 -8.32
N VAL A 167 9.84 -19.09 -7.93
CA VAL A 167 10.25 -17.70 -8.18
C VAL A 167 11.04 -17.12 -7.00
N PHE A 168 10.71 -17.47 -5.77
CA PHE A 168 11.34 -16.90 -4.57
C PHE A 168 12.58 -17.67 -4.13
N ASN A 169 13.68 -16.96 -3.94
CA ASN A 169 14.95 -17.54 -3.50
C ASN A 169 15.67 -16.56 -2.56
N ASP A 170 16.21 -17.05 -1.45
CA ASP A 170 17.16 -16.29 -0.63
C ASP A 170 18.57 -16.57 -1.14
N PRO A 171 19.28 -15.62 -1.79
CA PRO A 171 20.64 -15.86 -2.28
C PRO A 171 21.64 -16.23 -1.17
N ALA A 172 21.38 -15.87 0.09
CA ALA A 172 22.21 -16.26 1.23
C ALA A 172 21.95 -17.70 1.70
N HIS A 173 20.75 -18.22 1.46
CA HIS A 173 20.35 -19.60 1.74
C HIS A 173 19.64 -20.22 0.53
N PRO A 174 20.41 -20.57 -0.53
CA PRO A 174 19.84 -20.90 -1.83
C PRO A 174 18.90 -22.11 -1.83
N MET A 175 18.13 -22.20 -2.90
CA MET A 175 17.21 -23.30 -3.19
C MET A 175 17.82 -24.69 -2.92
N GLY A 176 17.09 -25.51 -2.16
CA GLY A 176 17.48 -26.90 -1.88
C GLY A 176 18.46 -27.05 -0.71
N THR A 177 18.87 -25.96 -0.07
CA THR A 177 19.64 -26.03 1.18
C THR A 177 18.72 -26.22 2.40
N PRO A 178 19.19 -26.80 3.51
CA PRO A 178 18.36 -26.95 4.72
C PRO A 178 17.86 -25.63 5.33
N ARG A 179 18.55 -24.52 5.03
CA ARG A 179 18.22 -23.18 5.52
C ARG A 179 17.37 -22.38 4.56
N ASP A 180 17.03 -22.95 3.40
CA ASP A 180 16.16 -22.34 2.43
C ASP A 180 14.82 -21.93 3.08
N PRO A 181 14.49 -20.62 3.15
CA PRO A 181 13.28 -20.15 3.80
C PRO A 181 12.04 -20.29 2.92
N PHE A 182 12.21 -20.38 1.60
CA PHE A 182 11.08 -20.56 0.66
C PHE A 182 10.97 -22.00 0.15
N GLU A 183 11.55 -22.97 0.89
CA GLU A 183 11.32 -24.39 0.63
C GLU A 183 9.81 -24.70 0.71
N LYS A 184 9.33 -25.53 -0.22
CA LYS A 184 7.89 -25.73 -0.45
C LYS A 184 7.16 -26.26 0.77
N SER A 185 7.75 -27.24 1.49
CA SER A 185 7.14 -27.79 2.70
C SER A 185 7.04 -26.75 3.81
N LYS A 186 8.04 -25.87 3.97
CA LYS A 186 7.97 -24.74 4.91
C LYS A 186 6.90 -23.73 4.53
N ILE A 187 6.77 -23.37 3.25
CA ILE A 187 5.70 -22.48 2.78
C ILE A 187 4.33 -23.10 3.10
N HIS A 188 4.16 -24.39 2.81
CA HIS A 188 2.94 -25.11 3.14
C HIS A 188 2.64 -25.09 4.65
N GLU A 189 3.61 -25.44 5.49
CA GLU A 189 3.47 -25.42 6.96
C GLU A 189 3.12 -24.03 7.50
N GLN A 190 3.74 -22.98 6.95
CA GLN A 190 3.45 -21.59 7.33
C GLN A 190 2.02 -21.18 6.95
N ILE A 191 1.52 -21.53 5.75
CA ILE A 191 0.14 -21.26 5.33
C ILE A 191 -0.85 -22.03 6.21
N GLU A 192 -0.63 -23.33 6.43
CA GLU A 192 -1.48 -24.17 7.29
C GLU A 192 -1.58 -23.56 8.70
N ALA A 193 -0.43 -23.19 9.26
CA ALA A 193 -0.34 -22.56 10.56
C ALA A 193 -1.11 -21.23 10.64
N ARG A 194 -0.96 -20.37 9.62
CA ARG A 194 -1.64 -19.08 9.54
C ARG A 194 -3.16 -19.24 9.44
N LEU A 195 -3.63 -20.12 8.56
CA LEU A 195 -5.07 -20.37 8.36
C LEU A 195 -5.73 -20.94 9.62
N ALA A 196 -5.08 -21.89 10.30
CA ALA A 196 -5.63 -22.46 11.52
C ALA A 196 -5.71 -21.42 12.66
N LYS A 197 -4.63 -20.66 12.88
CA LYS A 197 -4.55 -19.68 13.98
C LYS A 197 -5.52 -18.50 13.79
N ALA A 198 -5.66 -17.99 12.56
CA ALA A 198 -6.55 -16.86 12.27
C ALA A 198 -8.03 -17.19 12.58
N GLN A 199 -8.41 -18.46 12.55
CA GLN A 199 -9.76 -18.94 12.85
C GLN A 199 -9.94 -19.36 14.32
N GLY A 200 -8.93 -19.12 15.18
CA GLY A 200 -8.93 -19.57 16.57
C GLY A 200 -8.77 -21.08 16.74
N GLY A 201 -8.32 -21.78 15.70
CA GLY A 201 -8.02 -23.20 15.72
C GLY A 201 -6.69 -23.52 16.38
N SER A 202 -6.59 -24.74 16.91
CA SER A 202 -5.33 -25.28 17.43
C SER A 202 -4.59 -26.04 16.35
N LEU A 203 -3.27 -25.87 16.29
CA LEU A 203 -2.42 -26.65 15.41
C LEU A 203 -2.13 -28.04 15.98
N LYS A 204 -2.01 -29.04 15.11
CA LYS A 204 -1.53 -30.38 15.49
C LYS A 204 -0.07 -30.35 15.96
N ARG A 205 0.73 -29.45 15.39
CA ARG A 205 2.13 -29.22 15.73
C ARG A 205 2.34 -27.73 15.97
N PHE A 206 3.07 -27.39 17.04
CA PHE A 206 3.42 -25.99 17.29
C PHE A 206 4.21 -25.42 16.11
N HIS A 207 3.79 -24.25 15.63
CA HIS A 207 4.52 -23.44 14.68
C HIS A 207 4.61 -22.01 15.24
N PRO A 208 5.78 -21.35 15.24
CA PRO A 208 5.97 -20.06 15.90
C PRO A 208 5.42 -18.86 15.11
N ILE A 209 5.02 -19.04 13.85
CA ILE A 209 4.45 -17.95 13.02
C ILE A 209 3.25 -17.28 13.69
N SER A 210 3.16 -15.95 13.55
CA SER A 210 2.06 -15.15 14.08
C SER A 210 0.71 -15.55 13.46
N ALA A 211 -0.38 -15.32 14.18
CA ALA A 211 -1.74 -15.68 13.73
C ALA A 211 -2.23 -14.84 12.55
N TYR A 212 -1.61 -13.67 12.34
CA TYR A 212 -1.96 -12.71 11.31
C TYR A 212 -0.68 -12.23 10.60
N PRO A 213 -0.79 -11.56 9.43
CA PRO A 213 0.37 -11.04 8.71
C PRO A 213 1.27 -10.19 9.59
N ASP A 214 2.56 -10.53 9.61
CA ASP A 214 3.53 -9.94 10.51
C ASP A 214 4.69 -9.35 9.71
N GLN A 215 4.66 -8.03 9.57
CA GLN A 215 5.74 -7.27 8.94
C GLN A 215 7.04 -7.24 9.76
N LYS A 216 7.02 -7.65 11.04
CA LYS A 216 8.11 -7.41 12.00
C LYS A 216 8.57 -5.94 11.97
N GLU A 217 9.88 -5.72 11.87
CA GLU A 217 10.51 -4.39 11.83
C GLU A 217 10.48 -3.74 10.44
N THR A 218 9.89 -4.39 9.43
CA THR A 218 9.82 -3.86 8.06
C THR A 218 8.71 -2.81 7.89
N SER A 219 8.87 -1.94 6.88
CA SER A 219 7.91 -0.87 6.55
C SER A 219 6.67 -1.36 5.78
N LEU A 220 6.15 -2.55 6.13
CA LEU A 220 5.08 -3.24 5.37
C LEU A 220 3.70 -3.19 6.07
N CYS A 221 3.46 -2.20 6.93
CA CYS A 221 2.18 -2.05 7.67
C CYS A 221 0.94 -1.91 6.78
N GLY A 222 1.07 -1.24 5.64
CA GLY A 222 -0.02 -1.09 4.66
C GLY A 222 -0.39 -2.41 4.01
N PRO A 223 0.56 -3.13 3.37
CA PRO A 223 0.32 -4.48 2.87
C PRO A 223 -0.21 -5.43 3.95
N ALA A 224 0.32 -5.35 5.19
CA ALA A 224 -0.15 -6.18 6.30
C ALA A 224 -1.64 -5.92 6.60
N THR A 225 -2.06 -4.65 6.58
CA THR A 225 -3.46 -4.25 6.73
C THR A 225 -4.35 -4.84 5.63
N PHE A 226 -3.91 -4.82 4.37
CA PHE A 226 -4.66 -5.42 3.26
C PHE A 226 -4.75 -6.94 3.37
N PHE A 227 -3.62 -7.62 3.61
CA PHE A 227 -3.58 -9.08 3.70
C PHE A 227 -4.25 -9.61 4.97
N TYR A 228 -4.33 -8.81 6.05
CA TYR A 228 -5.17 -9.11 7.20
C TYR A 228 -6.64 -9.16 6.80
N ALA A 229 -7.14 -8.11 6.13
CA ALA A 229 -8.52 -8.10 5.65
C ALA A 229 -8.82 -9.27 4.70
N LEU A 230 -7.89 -9.56 3.77
CA LEU A 230 -8.01 -10.69 2.84
C LEU A 230 -8.06 -12.03 3.58
N LEU A 231 -7.20 -12.24 4.57
CA LEU A 231 -7.20 -13.47 5.39
C LEU A 231 -8.52 -13.64 6.16
N MET A 232 -9.08 -12.54 6.69
CA MET A 232 -10.31 -12.58 7.48
C MET A 232 -11.57 -12.80 6.62
N ASP A 233 -11.59 -12.29 5.39
CA ASP A 233 -12.76 -12.42 4.51
C ASP A 233 -12.69 -13.59 3.54
N ARG A 234 -11.51 -13.78 2.93
CA ARG A 234 -11.25 -14.71 1.82
C ARG A 234 -9.95 -15.49 2.05
N PRO A 235 -9.92 -16.38 3.07
CA PRO A 235 -8.75 -17.22 3.37
C PRO A 235 -8.33 -18.10 2.17
N ASP A 236 -9.25 -18.42 1.26
CA ASP A 236 -8.96 -19.07 -0.02
C ASP A 236 -8.14 -18.19 -0.94
N LEU A 237 -8.51 -16.92 -1.12
CA LEU A 237 -7.73 -15.98 -1.92
C LEU A 237 -6.39 -15.64 -1.26
N TYR A 238 -6.32 -15.63 0.06
CA TYR A 238 -5.06 -15.50 0.80
C TYR A 238 -4.10 -16.66 0.48
N ALA A 239 -4.57 -17.91 0.59
CA ALA A 239 -3.78 -19.09 0.25
C ALA A 239 -3.39 -19.14 -1.24
N LYS A 240 -4.34 -18.81 -2.13
CA LYS A 240 -4.11 -18.69 -3.57
C LYS A 240 -3.02 -17.67 -3.89
N ALA A 241 -3.07 -16.48 -3.28
CA ALA A 241 -2.08 -15.44 -3.51
C ALA A 241 -0.67 -15.90 -3.17
N ILE A 242 -0.48 -16.55 -2.01
CA ILE A 242 0.84 -17.05 -1.59
C ILE A 242 1.35 -18.14 -2.55
N THR A 243 0.49 -19.11 -2.87
CA THR A 243 0.88 -20.25 -3.72
C THR A 243 1.19 -19.82 -5.16
N GLU A 244 0.37 -18.97 -5.77
CA GLU A 244 0.62 -18.46 -7.12
C GLU A 244 1.86 -17.56 -7.20
N LEU A 245 2.07 -16.67 -6.22
CA LEU A 245 3.29 -15.86 -6.16
C LEU A 245 4.52 -16.75 -6.04
N TRP A 246 4.46 -17.80 -5.23
CA TRP A 246 5.59 -18.73 -5.08
C TRP A 246 5.87 -19.53 -6.36
N GLU A 247 4.83 -20.07 -7.00
CA GLU A 247 4.94 -20.94 -8.17
C GLU A 247 5.24 -20.19 -9.47
N THR A 248 4.63 -19.00 -9.65
CA THR A 248 4.61 -18.28 -10.95
C THR A 248 5.11 -16.85 -10.86
N GLY A 249 5.25 -16.30 -9.65
CA GLY A 249 5.74 -14.93 -9.47
C GLY A 249 4.68 -13.85 -9.71
N GLU A 250 3.41 -14.22 -9.86
CA GLU A 250 2.31 -13.28 -9.97
C GLU A 250 1.01 -13.85 -9.40
N THR A 251 0.11 -12.98 -8.98
CA THR A 251 -1.26 -13.37 -8.59
C THR A 251 -2.25 -12.26 -8.94
N THR A 252 -3.53 -12.60 -8.96
CA THR A 252 -4.62 -11.64 -9.12
C THR A 252 -5.72 -11.88 -8.10
N ILE A 253 -6.09 -10.81 -7.39
CA ILE A 253 -7.18 -10.76 -6.41
C ILE A 253 -8.21 -9.76 -6.93
N GLY A 254 -9.32 -10.25 -7.48
CA GLY A 254 -10.27 -9.39 -8.20
C GLY A 254 -9.60 -8.74 -9.42
N GLN A 255 -9.42 -7.42 -9.37
CA GLN A 255 -8.70 -6.60 -10.36
C GLN A 255 -7.31 -6.17 -9.87
N LEU A 256 -6.90 -6.56 -8.66
CA LEU A 256 -5.58 -6.27 -8.10
C LEU A 256 -4.61 -7.32 -8.63
N HIS A 257 -3.75 -6.92 -9.57
CA HIS A 257 -2.68 -7.75 -10.08
C HIS A 257 -1.38 -7.45 -9.31
N ILE A 258 -0.73 -8.49 -8.81
CA ILE A 258 0.51 -8.41 -8.03
C ILE A 258 1.56 -9.22 -8.80
N LYS A 259 2.64 -8.55 -9.18
CA LYS A 259 3.80 -9.13 -9.87
C LYS A 259 5.08 -8.48 -9.35
N PRO A 260 5.72 -9.06 -8.33
CA PRO A 260 6.98 -8.57 -7.82
C PRO A 260 8.09 -8.56 -8.88
N SER A 261 9.02 -7.63 -8.70
CA SER A 261 10.28 -7.54 -9.39
C SER A 261 11.18 -8.73 -9.04
N HIS A 262 12.20 -8.95 -9.86
CA HIS A 262 13.23 -9.95 -9.55
C HIS A 262 13.91 -9.68 -8.20
N GLY A 263 14.04 -8.42 -7.78
CA GLY A 263 14.64 -8.04 -6.50
C GLY A 263 13.81 -8.49 -5.30
N ALA A 264 12.49 -8.24 -5.33
CA ALA A 264 11.58 -8.72 -4.29
C ALA A 264 11.52 -10.26 -4.23
N CYS A 265 11.66 -10.94 -5.36
CA CYS A 265 11.75 -12.40 -5.43
C CYS A 265 13.11 -12.96 -4.96
N ASN A 266 14.16 -12.12 -4.94
CA ASN A 266 15.52 -12.49 -4.55
C ASN A 266 16.07 -11.53 -3.47
N PRO A 267 15.44 -11.48 -2.28
CA PRO A 267 15.76 -10.50 -1.26
C PRO A 267 17.20 -10.62 -0.76
N LYS A 268 17.85 -9.48 -0.56
CA LYS A 268 19.15 -9.42 0.13
C LYS A 268 18.92 -9.39 1.64
N ASN A 269 19.81 -10.04 2.38
CA ASN A 269 19.78 -10.07 3.86
C ASN A 269 18.42 -10.50 4.42
N PHE A 270 17.78 -11.52 3.83
CA PHE A 270 16.43 -11.94 4.19
C PHE A 270 16.27 -12.32 5.68
N SER A 271 17.32 -12.86 6.30
CA SER A 271 17.36 -13.21 7.73
C SER A 271 18.67 -12.76 8.39
N HIS A 272 18.69 -12.63 9.72
CA HIS A 272 19.91 -12.41 10.51
C HIS A 272 20.64 -13.72 10.86
N GLY A 273 19.97 -14.86 10.69
CA GLY A 273 20.54 -16.19 10.90
C GLY A 273 19.54 -17.25 11.35
N ALA A 274 18.31 -16.86 11.71
CA ALA A 274 17.22 -17.75 12.03
C ALA A 274 16.01 -17.52 11.11
N GLU A 275 15.23 -18.58 10.86
CA GLU A 275 14.03 -18.47 10.05
C GLU A 275 12.98 -17.58 10.74
N GLY A 276 12.43 -16.61 10.02
CA GLY A 276 11.40 -15.71 10.54
C GLY A 276 11.91 -14.62 11.48
N ASP A 277 13.22 -14.46 11.65
CA ASP A 277 13.80 -13.46 12.56
C ASP A 277 13.58 -12.01 12.09
N ARG A 278 13.69 -11.74 10.79
CA ARG A 278 13.37 -10.46 10.16
C ARG A 278 11.96 -10.42 9.61
N ILE A 279 11.50 -11.49 8.97
CA ILE A 279 10.15 -11.66 8.43
C ILE A 279 9.93 -13.11 8.05
N TRP A 280 8.69 -13.61 8.15
CA TRP A 280 8.33 -14.95 7.68
C TRP A 280 8.26 -15.01 6.16
N ALA A 281 8.58 -16.17 5.59
CA ALA A 281 8.61 -16.35 4.13
C ALA A 281 7.25 -16.04 3.49
N ILE A 282 6.13 -16.51 4.06
CA ILE A 282 4.79 -16.21 3.53
C ILE A 282 4.42 -14.72 3.66
N ASP A 283 4.93 -14.04 4.67
CA ASP A 283 4.71 -12.61 4.87
C ASP A 283 5.56 -11.80 3.87
N TRP A 284 6.79 -12.23 3.57
CA TRP A 284 7.57 -11.61 2.49
C TRP A 284 6.94 -11.84 1.11
N ILE A 285 6.57 -13.08 0.79
CA ILE A 285 5.91 -13.44 -0.48
C ILE A 285 4.69 -12.56 -0.72
N THR A 286 3.92 -12.21 0.31
CA THR A 286 2.71 -11.40 0.16
C THR A 286 2.97 -9.92 0.31
N LEU A 287 3.49 -9.50 1.46
CA LEU A 287 3.59 -8.10 1.85
C LEU A 287 4.60 -7.34 0.98
N ALA A 288 5.78 -7.92 0.77
CA ALA A 288 6.82 -7.30 -0.06
C ALA A 288 6.42 -7.30 -1.53
N SER A 289 5.78 -8.38 -2.01
CA SER A 289 5.30 -8.44 -3.40
C SER A 289 4.25 -7.39 -3.71
N LEU A 290 3.25 -7.22 -2.85
CA LEU A 290 2.24 -6.16 -3.05
C LEU A 290 2.90 -4.78 -3.02
N ARG A 291 3.84 -4.56 -2.11
CA ARG A 291 4.56 -3.29 -2.02
C ARG A 291 5.35 -3.00 -3.30
N ASP A 292 6.14 -3.96 -3.75
CA ASP A 292 7.03 -3.83 -4.89
C ASP A 292 6.24 -3.69 -6.22
N SER A 293 5.22 -4.53 -6.43
CA SER A 293 4.39 -4.54 -7.65
C SER A 293 3.74 -3.18 -7.95
N GLU A 294 3.44 -2.44 -6.90
CA GLU A 294 2.64 -1.23 -6.98
C GLU A 294 3.44 0.00 -7.43
N ASN A 295 4.78 -0.04 -7.36
CA ASN A 295 5.63 1.12 -7.65
C ASN A 295 5.12 2.41 -6.97
N ILE A 296 4.45 2.29 -5.80
CA ILE A 296 3.91 3.45 -5.09
C ILE A 296 5.08 4.15 -4.40
N LEU A 297 5.50 5.25 -5.03
CA LEU A 297 6.30 6.35 -4.49
C LEU A 297 7.76 6.08 -4.11
N PHE A 298 8.19 4.84 -3.81
CA PHE A 298 9.60 4.46 -3.60
C PHE A 298 9.77 2.93 -3.80
N ALA A 299 10.82 2.49 -4.51
CA ALA A 299 11.24 1.08 -4.51
C ALA A 299 11.60 0.65 -3.07
N TYR A 300 11.21 -0.56 -2.67
CA TYR A 300 11.48 -1.12 -1.35
C TYR A 300 12.36 -2.35 -1.54
N ASP A 301 13.66 -2.11 -1.71
CA ASP A 301 14.62 -3.15 -2.06
C ASP A 301 15.32 -3.74 -0.81
N GLU A 302 15.18 -3.09 0.37
CA GLU A 302 15.80 -3.52 1.62
C GLU A 302 14.90 -3.31 2.86
N PRO A 303 15.00 -4.16 3.90
CA PRO A 303 14.21 -4.03 5.12
C PRO A 303 14.42 -2.72 5.89
N ASP A 304 15.56 -2.04 5.67
CA ASP A 304 16.00 -0.85 6.42
C ASP A 304 15.49 0.49 5.81
N ASP A 305 14.66 0.46 4.75
CA ASP A 305 14.04 1.64 4.14
C ASP A 305 12.87 2.19 5.00
N MET A 306 13.22 2.94 6.06
CA MET A 306 12.27 3.34 7.11
C MET A 306 11.61 4.73 6.91
N PHE A 307 12.11 5.61 6.03
CA PHE A 307 11.60 6.99 5.89
C PHE A 307 10.71 7.23 4.65
N SER A 308 10.73 6.33 3.67
CA SER A 308 9.95 6.33 2.40
C SER A 308 8.91 5.20 2.32
N GLY A 309 8.92 4.29 3.30
CA GLY A 309 8.23 3.00 3.29
C GLY A 309 6.73 3.00 3.62
N ILE A 310 6.10 4.15 3.90
CA ILE A 310 4.69 4.14 4.37
C ILE A 310 3.74 4.07 3.18
N THR A 311 2.79 3.14 3.22
CA THR A 311 1.71 3.09 2.22
C THR A 311 0.85 4.34 2.34
N LEU A 312 0.69 5.11 1.26
CA LEU A 312 -0.20 6.27 1.30
C LEU A 312 -1.68 5.84 1.32
N PRO A 313 -2.61 6.66 1.88
CA PRO A 313 -4.04 6.37 1.85
C PRO A 313 -4.60 6.06 0.45
N ALA A 314 -4.06 6.69 -0.59
CA ALA A 314 -4.44 6.40 -1.98
C ALA A 314 -4.07 4.97 -2.41
N GLY A 315 -2.91 4.46 -1.97
CA GLY A 315 -2.47 3.09 -2.24
C GLY A 315 -3.38 2.07 -1.58
N LEU A 316 -3.67 2.25 -0.28
CA LEU A 316 -4.58 1.36 0.44
C LEU A 316 -5.99 1.35 -0.20
N ARG A 317 -6.53 2.54 -0.55
CA ARG A 317 -7.80 2.66 -1.29
C ARG A 317 -7.78 1.89 -2.61
N LYS A 318 -6.70 2.01 -3.39
CA LYS A 318 -6.55 1.33 -4.66
C LYS A 318 -6.59 -0.19 -4.47
N TRP A 319 -5.83 -0.75 -3.53
CA TRP A 319 -5.76 -2.19 -3.31
C TRP A 319 -7.11 -2.78 -2.91
N PHE A 320 -7.78 -2.19 -1.91
CA PHE A 320 -9.10 -2.65 -1.48
C PHE A 320 -10.14 -2.55 -2.61
N LYS A 321 -10.17 -1.43 -3.34
CA LYS A 321 -11.10 -1.25 -4.47
C LYS A 321 -10.84 -2.26 -5.59
N GLN A 322 -9.57 -2.50 -5.93
CA GLN A 322 -9.22 -3.47 -6.95
C GLN A 322 -9.50 -4.91 -6.49
N ALA A 323 -9.34 -5.23 -5.21
CA ALA A 323 -9.77 -6.50 -4.65
C ALA A 323 -11.30 -6.69 -4.61
N GLY A 324 -12.08 -5.64 -4.88
CA GLY A 324 -13.55 -5.69 -4.97
C GLY A 324 -14.28 -5.11 -3.76
N ALA A 325 -13.58 -4.56 -2.77
CA ALA A 325 -14.21 -3.88 -1.63
C ALA A 325 -14.66 -2.45 -1.99
N GLU A 326 -15.70 -1.99 -1.33
CA GLU A 326 -16.17 -0.60 -1.40
C GLU A 326 -15.47 0.27 -0.36
N ILE A 327 -15.25 1.55 -0.68
CA ILE A 327 -14.78 2.55 0.28
C ILE A 327 -16.02 3.17 0.93
N LEU A 328 -16.22 2.89 2.21
CA LEU A 328 -17.40 3.31 2.96
C LEU A 328 -17.20 4.66 3.64
N PHE A 329 -15.96 4.99 4.01
CA PHE A 329 -15.61 6.23 4.70
C PHE A 329 -14.12 6.56 4.57
N ASP A 330 -13.78 7.84 4.58
CA ASP A 330 -12.41 8.36 4.57
C ASP A 330 -12.37 9.70 5.31
N ASN A 331 -11.62 9.77 6.41
CA ASN A 331 -11.31 11.03 7.07
C ASN A 331 -9.80 11.24 7.25
N THR A 332 -8.99 10.58 6.41
CA THR A 332 -7.53 10.68 6.47
C THR A 332 -7.04 12.11 6.28
N GLN A 333 -6.11 12.52 7.13
CA GLN A 333 -5.53 13.86 7.19
C GLN A 333 -4.06 13.79 6.74
N PHE A 334 -3.61 14.84 6.07
CA PHE A 334 -2.23 14.93 5.58
C PHE A 334 -1.31 15.69 6.54
N SER A 335 -1.80 16.80 7.11
CA SER A 335 -1.00 17.73 7.92
C SER A 335 -1.46 17.86 9.38
N SER A 336 -2.52 17.16 9.78
CA SER A 336 -3.11 17.29 11.12
C SER A 336 -3.60 15.95 11.65
N HIS A 337 -3.74 15.87 12.97
CA HIS A 337 -4.45 14.78 13.63
C HIS A 337 -5.96 14.99 13.54
N ILE A 338 -6.74 13.92 13.66
CA ILE A 338 -8.19 14.04 13.82
C ILE A 338 -8.55 14.44 15.25
N ASN A 339 -9.71 15.07 15.43
CA ASN A 339 -10.27 15.37 16.74
C ASN A 339 -11.17 14.23 17.25
N GLN A 340 -11.62 14.37 18.50
CA GLN A 340 -12.48 13.39 19.18
C GLN A 340 -13.79 13.10 18.45
N ASN A 341 -14.42 14.10 17.82
CA ASN A 341 -15.67 13.90 17.08
C ASN A 341 -15.42 13.04 15.84
N GLN A 342 -14.35 13.33 15.11
CA GLN A 342 -13.93 12.55 13.93
C GLN A 342 -13.52 11.13 14.30
N LEU A 343 -12.86 10.92 15.45
CA LEU A 343 -12.54 9.59 15.94
C LEU A 343 -13.81 8.81 16.32
N SER A 344 -14.73 9.46 17.02
CA SER A 344 -16.02 8.87 17.41
C SER A 344 -16.85 8.49 16.19
N GLU A 345 -16.87 9.31 15.15
CA GLU A 345 -17.51 9.01 13.86
C GLU A 345 -16.86 7.78 13.18
N LEU A 346 -15.53 7.76 13.08
CA LEU A 346 -14.80 6.64 12.49
C LEU A 346 -15.11 5.31 13.22
N PHE A 347 -15.19 5.34 14.55
CA PHE A 347 -15.49 4.16 15.36
C PHE A 347 -16.91 3.62 15.19
N GLN A 348 -17.86 4.39 14.65
CA GLN A 348 -19.20 3.88 14.30
C GLN A 348 -19.17 2.86 13.16
N TYR A 349 -18.09 2.83 12.40
CA TYR A 349 -17.87 1.87 11.34
C TYR A 349 -17.23 0.58 11.82
N ILE A 350 -16.81 0.44 13.09
CA ILE A 350 -16.25 -0.83 13.57
C ILE A 350 -17.40 -1.80 13.86
N ARG A 351 -17.72 -2.64 12.87
CA ARG A 351 -18.81 -3.63 12.93
C ARG A 351 -18.50 -4.84 12.04
N PRO A 352 -19.22 -5.96 12.19
CA PRO A 352 -19.09 -7.08 11.27
C PRO A 352 -19.33 -6.63 9.83
N GLY A 353 -18.45 -7.01 8.92
CA GLY A 353 -18.59 -6.67 7.50
C GLY A 353 -17.76 -5.48 7.02
N THR A 354 -16.95 -4.88 7.89
CA THR A 354 -16.14 -3.70 7.56
C THR A 354 -14.73 -3.82 8.12
N HIS A 355 -13.75 -3.26 7.41
CA HIS A 355 -12.37 -3.10 7.88
C HIS A 355 -12.09 -1.63 8.14
N VAL A 356 -11.71 -1.29 9.38
CA VAL A 356 -11.41 0.10 9.78
C VAL A 356 -9.91 0.25 9.95
N ALA A 357 -9.24 0.78 8.93
CA ALA A 357 -7.81 1.00 8.92
C ALA A 357 -7.49 2.45 9.29
N THR A 358 -6.68 2.69 10.32
CA THR A 358 -6.21 4.04 10.67
C THR A 358 -4.73 4.21 10.40
N LEU A 359 -4.39 5.42 9.97
CA LEU A 359 -3.02 5.86 9.85
C LEU A 359 -2.62 6.60 11.12
N ILE A 360 -1.58 6.11 11.77
CA ILE A 360 -1.13 6.59 13.07
C ILE A 360 0.37 6.90 13.07
N GLY A 361 0.84 7.60 14.10
CA GLY A 361 2.22 7.48 14.55
C GLY A 361 2.37 6.26 15.45
N ALA A 362 3.36 5.41 15.16
CA ALA A 362 3.59 4.14 15.84
C ALA A 362 3.83 4.30 17.36
N GLY A 363 4.24 5.49 17.81
CA GLY A 363 4.31 5.89 19.22
C GLY A 363 3.00 5.72 20.00
N MET A 364 1.85 5.62 19.30
CA MET A 364 0.57 5.28 19.92
C MET A 364 0.57 3.88 20.55
N LEU A 365 1.33 2.93 19.97
CA LEU A 365 1.37 1.53 20.40
C LEU A 365 2.68 1.19 21.11
N ALA A 366 3.81 1.78 20.68
CA ALA A 366 5.13 1.49 21.22
C ALA A 366 5.83 2.81 21.59
N ALA A 367 6.13 3.01 22.87
CA ALA A 367 6.58 4.30 23.44
C ALA A 367 7.82 4.95 22.77
N ASN A 368 8.60 4.19 21.99
CA ASN A 368 9.81 4.67 21.32
C ASN A 368 9.71 4.74 19.78
N ALA A 369 8.52 4.52 19.20
CA ALA A 369 8.34 4.47 17.74
C ALA A 369 7.96 5.82 17.09
N GLY A 370 8.04 6.92 17.84
CA GLY A 370 7.86 8.30 17.36
C GLY A 370 6.40 8.73 17.13
N GLN A 371 6.19 10.05 16.94
CA GLN A 371 4.83 10.63 16.79
C GLN A 371 4.42 10.90 15.33
N MET A 372 5.33 10.73 14.37
CA MET A 372 5.08 11.02 12.96
C MET A 372 4.18 9.96 12.32
N LYS A 373 3.35 10.37 11.37
CA LYS A 373 2.51 9.48 10.53
C LYS A 373 3.37 8.44 9.84
N ASN A 374 3.38 7.21 10.38
CA ASN A 374 4.28 6.17 9.89
C ASN A 374 3.72 4.75 9.93
N HIS A 375 2.49 4.54 10.38
CA HIS A 375 2.02 3.18 10.61
C HIS A 375 0.52 2.99 10.36
N TRP A 376 0.15 1.92 9.67
CA TRP A 376 -1.24 1.50 9.51
C TRP A 376 -1.59 0.42 10.52
N VAL A 377 -2.79 0.54 11.09
CA VAL A 377 -3.38 -0.44 12.01
C VAL A 377 -4.84 -0.67 11.66
N THR A 378 -5.38 -1.84 12.00
CA THR A 378 -6.82 -2.14 11.80
C THR A 378 -7.52 -2.31 13.14
N TRP A 379 -8.71 -1.72 13.30
CA TRP A 379 -9.50 -1.79 14.53
C TRP A 379 -10.60 -2.84 14.43
N GLU A 380 -10.55 -3.86 15.30
CA GLU A 380 -11.62 -4.86 15.48
C GLU A 380 -12.54 -4.50 16.65
N GLN A 381 -12.03 -3.72 17.61
CA GLN A 381 -12.84 -3.12 18.66
C GLN A 381 -12.39 -1.67 18.90
N PRO A 382 -13.34 -0.71 19.00
CA PRO A 382 -13.00 0.68 19.28
C PRO A 382 -12.27 0.78 20.62
N ALA A 383 -11.42 1.80 20.74
CA ALA A 383 -10.91 2.18 22.05
C ALA A 383 -12.08 2.62 22.97
N LYS A 384 -11.99 2.21 24.23
CA LYS A 384 -12.96 2.54 25.29
C LYS A 384 -12.23 3.06 26.51
N THR A 385 -12.93 3.86 27.30
CA THR A 385 -12.51 4.24 28.65
C THR A 385 -13.25 3.36 29.67
N LEU A 386 -12.89 3.47 30.95
CA LEU A 386 -13.62 2.80 32.02
C LEU A 386 -15.12 3.19 32.07
N SER A 387 -15.43 4.39 31.61
CA SER A 387 -16.79 4.93 31.55
C SER A 387 -17.57 4.44 30.33
N GLY A 388 -16.93 3.75 29.38
CA GLY A 388 -17.56 3.17 28.20
C GLY A 388 -16.95 3.61 26.87
N PRO A 389 -17.72 3.55 25.77
CA PRO A 389 -17.26 3.95 24.44
C PRO A 389 -16.83 5.43 24.38
N ILE A 390 -15.87 5.73 23.50
CA ILE A 390 -15.50 7.11 23.22
C ILE A 390 -16.64 7.81 22.46
N THR A 391 -17.12 8.91 23.03
CA THR A 391 -18.16 9.79 22.47
C THR A 391 -17.63 11.22 22.43
N PRO A 392 -18.30 12.16 21.76
CA PRO A 392 -17.98 13.59 21.87
C PRO A 392 -17.96 14.15 23.31
N ALA A 393 -18.61 13.48 24.27
CA ALA A 393 -18.68 13.90 25.68
C ALA A 393 -17.59 13.29 26.57
N THR A 394 -16.81 12.32 26.08
CA THR A 394 -15.73 11.69 26.84
C THR A 394 -14.67 12.73 27.23
N ALA A 395 -14.19 12.71 28.47
CA ALA A 395 -13.20 13.69 28.90
C ALA A 395 -11.84 13.38 28.25
N PRO A 396 -11.08 14.38 27.75
CA PRO A 396 -9.78 14.14 27.14
C PRO A 396 -8.77 13.46 28.08
N SER A 397 -8.92 13.65 29.40
CA SER A 397 -8.10 13.02 30.44
C SER A 397 -8.47 11.57 30.73
N ASP A 398 -9.59 11.05 30.21
CA ASP A 398 -10.01 9.69 30.48
C ASP A 398 -9.02 8.69 29.88
N THR A 399 -8.60 7.73 30.70
CA THR A 399 -7.67 6.67 30.32
C THR A 399 -8.35 5.67 29.41
N ILE A 400 -7.65 5.25 28.35
CA ILE A 400 -8.05 4.14 27.50
C ILE A 400 -7.87 2.84 28.29
N SER A 401 -8.96 2.10 28.48
CA SER A 401 -8.98 0.86 29.26
C SER A 401 -8.94 -0.39 28.41
N SER A 402 -9.40 -0.31 27.15
CA SER A 402 -9.44 -1.46 26.25
C SER A 402 -9.55 -1.03 24.80
N SER A 403 -9.01 -1.86 23.90
CA SER A 403 -9.18 -1.81 22.45
C SER A 403 -8.82 -3.18 21.88
N ARG A 404 -9.08 -3.41 20.59
CA ARG A 404 -8.57 -4.58 19.88
C ARG A 404 -8.06 -4.14 18.52
N ILE A 405 -6.74 -4.14 18.36
CA ILE A 405 -6.03 -3.54 17.23
C ILE A 405 -5.14 -4.61 16.60
N PHE A 406 -5.28 -4.79 15.29
CA PHE A 406 -4.33 -5.55 14.50
C PHE A 406 -3.13 -4.67 14.12
N SER A 407 -1.94 -5.13 14.51
CA SER A 407 -0.64 -4.54 14.17
C SER A 407 0.47 -5.54 14.51
N TRP A 408 1.52 -5.63 13.68
CA TRP A 408 2.70 -6.49 13.91
C TRP A 408 2.34 -7.96 14.18
N GLY A 409 1.45 -8.55 13.36
CA GLY A 409 1.04 -9.95 13.49
C GLY A 409 0.11 -10.27 14.66
N GLU A 410 -0.21 -9.29 15.50
CA GLU A 410 -0.98 -9.46 16.73
C GLU A 410 -2.32 -8.75 16.67
N LEU A 411 -3.35 -9.32 17.33
CA LEU A 411 -4.68 -8.73 17.47
C LEU A 411 -5.08 -8.65 18.94
N LEU A 412 -4.72 -7.55 19.59
CA LEU A 412 -4.87 -7.36 21.04
C LEU A 412 -4.95 -5.87 21.43
N HIS A 413 -5.08 -5.60 22.74
CA HIS A 413 -4.99 -4.24 23.26
C HIS A 413 -3.52 -3.81 23.33
N GLN A 414 -3.09 -2.98 22.38
CA GLN A 414 -1.69 -2.55 22.23
C GLN A 414 -1.41 -1.12 22.75
N ILE A 415 -2.45 -0.37 23.17
CA ILE A 415 -2.27 1.00 23.64
C ILE A 415 -1.57 0.97 25.02
N PRO A 416 -0.48 1.71 25.26
CA PRO A 416 0.23 1.69 26.53
C PRO A 416 -0.66 2.07 27.72
N ALA A 417 -0.50 1.35 28.83
CA ALA A 417 -1.23 1.62 30.06
C ALA A 417 -1.07 3.08 30.52
N GLY A 418 -2.17 3.69 30.94
CA GLY A 418 -2.20 5.11 31.34
C GLY A 418 -2.33 6.10 30.19
N SER A 419 -2.34 5.65 28.93
CA SER A 419 -2.66 6.52 27.79
C SER A 419 -4.08 7.06 27.89
N THR A 420 -4.25 8.37 27.76
CA THR A 420 -5.55 9.03 27.76
C THR A 420 -6.08 9.24 26.34
N LEU A 421 -7.37 9.59 26.22
CA LEU A 421 -7.96 9.99 24.95
C LEU A 421 -7.18 11.13 24.29
N GLN A 422 -6.78 12.15 25.06
CA GLN A 422 -5.95 13.24 24.57
C GLN A 422 -4.60 12.75 24.05
N THR A 423 -3.99 11.77 24.72
CA THR A 423 -2.71 11.22 24.29
C THR A 423 -2.83 10.48 22.97
N ILE A 424 -3.80 9.58 22.81
CA ILE A 424 -3.93 8.81 21.56
C ILE A 424 -4.33 9.70 20.36
N LEU A 425 -5.13 10.75 20.59
CA LEU A 425 -5.50 11.70 19.52
C LEU A 425 -4.29 12.43 18.92
N LYS A 426 -3.17 12.56 19.66
CA LYS A 426 -1.92 13.14 19.13
C LYS A 426 -1.20 12.24 18.13
N TYR A 427 -1.68 11.04 17.89
CA TYR A 427 -1.05 10.08 16.98
C TYR A 427 -1.95 9.69 15.81
N ILE A 428 -3.24 10.00 15.83
CA ILE A 428 -4.19 9.49 14.82
C ILE A 428 -4.41 10.52 13.72
N TYR A 429 -4.07 10.16 12.48
CA TYR A 429 -4.20 10.99 11.29
C TYR A 429 -5.46 10.64 10.47
N GLY A 430 -6.44 9.98 11.08
CA GLY A 430 -7.65 9.51 10.41
C GLY A 430 -7.54 8.09 9.88
N GLY A 431 -8.59 7.64 9.20
CA GLY A 431 -8.71 6.29 8.71
C GLY A 431 -9.60 6.14 7.48
N LEU A 432 -9.52 4.93 6.93
CA LEU A 432 -10.28 4.44 5.80
C LEU A 432 -11.14 3.29 6.29
N VAL A 433 -12.37 3.25 5.80
CA VAL A 433 -13.30 2.14 6.06
C VAL A 433 -13.61 1.45 4.75
N PHE A 434 -13.43 0.14 4.74
CA PHE A 434 -13.73 -0.71 3.61
C PHE A 434 -14.86 -1.67 3.95
N SER A 435 -15.65 -2.07 2.96
CA SER A 435 -16.48 -3.28 3.07
C SER A 435 -15.60 -4.53 3.15
N LYS A 436 -16.22 -5.69 3.36
CA LYS A 436 -15.54 -6.96 3.08
C LYS A 436 -15.05 -7.04 1.64
N ILE A 437 -13.96 -7.78 1.47
CA ILE A 437 -13.54 -8.27 0.16
C ILE A 437 -14.51 -9.43 -0.21
N PRO A 438 -15.23 -9.32 -1.34
CA PRO A 438 -16.32 -10.25 -1.68
C PRO A 438 -15.81 -11.65 -2.04
#